data_AF-A0A850TYT5-F1
#
_entry.id   AF-A0A850TYT5-F1
#
_cell.length_a   1.000
_cell.length_b   1.000
_cell.length_c   1.000
_cell.angle_alpha   90.00
_cell.angle_beta   90.00
_cell.angle_gamma   90.00
#
_symmetry.space_group_name_H-M   'P 1'
#
loop_
_entity.id
_entity.type
_entity.pdbx_description
1 polymer ?
#
loop_
_entity_poly.entity_id
_entity_poly.type
_entity_poly.pdbx_seq_one_letter_code
_entity_poly.pdbx_strand_id
1 'polypeptide(L)'
;TGEEYEEKLKLEEEKRVADEKYRYKRRQIKELQENLQSMEKDFHIVLKQEALFQEQKKEKEALILQLNKDIEEQKPKLERVKKQCSRLSREIQSLKKTKTETQEERDIDLRELKSFNRTFDKLLADVLEANPDLTTAFQMYFHQSDLELPTVGSAGGSQSSRSPSTQSSLASTRSSRSASSGSSQASSLKVIDLSLSINAPAEAATVDAQPASRAGTSDIFKRKKS
;
A
#
# COMPACT_ATOMS: atom_id res chain seq x y z
N THR A 1 18.06 -92.96 16.03
CA THR A 1 17.15 -92.14 16.86
C THR A 1 17.76 -90.84 17.38
N GLY A 2 19.00 -90.46 17.06
CA GLY A 2 19.57 -89.13 17.38
C GLY A 2 19.49 -88.11 16.23
N GLU A 3 19.83 -88.53 15.01
CA GLU A 3 19.85 -87.66 13.82
C GLU A 3 18.47 -87.10 13.46
N GLU A 4 17.43 -87.93 13.49
CA GLU A 4 16.02 -87.50 13.26
C GLU A 4 15.56 -86.46 14.29
N TYR A 5 16.06 -86.54 15.53
CA TYR A 5 15.74 -85.58 16.58
C TYR A 5 16.43 -84.23 16.35
N GLU A 6 17.69 -84.22 15.93
CA GLU A 6 18.42 -83.00 15.56
C GLU A 6 17.83 -82.33 14.32
N GLU A 7 17.42 -83.10 13.31
CA GLU A 7 16.75 -82.58 12.11
C GLU A 7 15.39 -81.95 12.46
N LYS A 8 14.59 -82.61 13.31
CA LYS A 8 13.34 -82.03 13.82
C LYS A 8 13.57 -80.70 14.53
N LEU A 9 14.62 -80.60 15.35
CA LEU A 9 14.95 -79.36 16.06
C LEU A 9 15.32 -78.22 15.09
N LYS A 10 16.09 -78.52 14.02
CA LYS A 10 16.44 -77.54 12.98
C LYS A 10 15.20 -77.05 12.23
N LEU A 11 14.30 -77.95 11.84
CA LEU A 11 13.06 -77.58 11.14
C LEU A 11 12.11 -76.76 12.02
N GLU A 12 12.06 -77.04 13.32
CA GLU A 12 11.27 -76.25 14.27
C GLU A 12 11.83 -74.83 14.43
N GLU A 13 13.15 -74.68 14.46
CA GLU A 13 13.81 -73.38 14.48
C GLU A 13 13.61 -72.61 13.17
N GLU A 14 13.77 -73.26 12.01
CA GLU A 14 13.51 -72.64 10.70
C GLU A 14 12.06 -72.17 10.58
N LYS A 15 11.10 -72.98 11.04
CA LYS A 15 9.69 -72.59 11.11
C LYS A 15 9.50 -71.37 12.00
N ARG A 16 10.14 -71.33 13.18
CA ARG A 16 10.06 -70.18 14.10
C ARG A 16 10.57 -68.90 13.45
N VAL A 17 11.72 -68.95 12.78
CA VAL A 17 12.30 -67.80 12.06
C VAL A 17 11.39 -67.36 10.91
N ALA A 18 10.84 -68.30 10.15
CA ALA A 18 9.91 -68.00 9.06
C ALA A 18 8.61 -67.34 9.57
N ASP A 19 8.05 -67.84 10.67
CA ASP A 19 6.85 -67.30 11.31
C ASP A 19 7.09 -65.87 11.86
N GLU A 20 8.26 -65.61 12.46
CA GLU A 20 8.62 -64.28 12.95
C GLU A 20 8.77 -63.28 11.79
N LYS A 21 9.48 -63.68 10.72
CA LYS A 21 9.62 -62.87 9.51
C LYS A 21 8.27 -62.58 8.85
N TYR A 22 7.37 -63.56 8.82
CA TYR A 22 6.01 -63.39 8.32
C TYR A 22 5.23 -62.38 9.15
N ARG A 23 5.24 -62.50 10.50
CA ARG A 23 4.57 -61.55 11.40
C ARG A 23 5.12 -60.14 11.25
N TYR A 24 6.43 -59.99 11.10
CA TYR A 24 7.07 -58.69 10.88
C TYR A 24 6.62 -58.05 9.56
N LYS A 25 6.69 -58.78 8.45
CA LYS A 25 6.21 -58.28 7.15
C LYS A 25 4.72 -57.95 7.18
N ARG A 26 3.90 -58.76 7.88
CA ARG A 26 2.47 -58.47 8.04
C ARG A 26 2.22 -57.17 8.82
N ARG A 27 3.03 -56.85 9.83
CA ARG A 27 2.96 -55.55 10.54
C ARG A 27 3.36 -54.40 9.62
N GLN A 28 4.45 -54.54 8.87
CA GLN A 28 4.86 -53.51 7.90
C GLN A 28 3.79 -53.23 6.84
N ILE A 29 3.13 -54.27 6.32
CA ILE A 29 2.05 -54.08 5.34
C ILE A 29 0.91 -53.24 5.94
N LYS A 30 0.53 -53.50 7.20
CA LYS A 30 -0.52 -52.72 7.87
C LYS A 30 -0.12 -51.27 8.08
N GLU A 31 1.08 -51.03 8.58
CA GLU A 31 1.61 -49.68 8.80
C GLU A 31 1.66 -48.87 7.50
N LEU A 32 2.14 -49.48 6.41
CA LEU A 32 2.16 -48.84 5.10
C LEU A 32 0.75 -48.55 4.58
N GLN A 33 -0.21 -49.45 4.80
CA GLN A 33 -1.61 -49.23 4.43
C GLN A 33 -2.24 -48.08 5.21
N GLU A 34 -1.97 -47.99 6.52
CA GLU A 34 -2.44 -46.90 7.38
C GLU A 34 -1.83 -45.55 6.95
N ASN A 35 -0.52 -45.53 6.67
CA ASN A 35 0.17 -44.34 6.17
C ASN A 35 -0.36 -43.88 4.81
N LEU A 36 -0.62 -44.81 3.89
CA LEU A 36 -1.19 -44.50 2.58
C LEU A 36 -2.58 -43.88 2.73
N GLN A 37 -3.44 -44.46 3.57
CA GLN A 37 -4.77 -43.91 3.84
C GLN A 37 -4.72 -42.54 4.50
N SER A 38 -3.74 -42.28 5.39
CA SER A 38 -3.55 -40.95 5.97
C SER A 38 -3.16 -39.93 4.91
N MET A 39 -2.16 -40.26 4.08
CA MET A 39 -1.68 -39.39 3.02
C MET A 39 -2.77 -39.09 1.97
N GLU A 40 -3.61 -40.07 1.65
CA GLU A 40 -4.76 -39.89 0.76
C GLU A 40 -5.79 -38.90 1.33
N LYS A 41 -6.07 -38.96 2.63
CA LYS A 41 -6.95 -38.00 3.30
C LYS A 41 -6.36 -36.59 3.27
N ASP A 42 -5.08 -36.44 3.59
CA ASP A 42 -4.39 -35.15 3.56
C ASP A 42 -4.38 -34.57 2.14
N PHE A 43 -4.12 -35.41 1.14
CA PHE A 43 -4.19 -35.02 -0.26
C PHE A 43 -5.57 -34.51 -0.66
N HIS A 44 -6.65 -35.18 -0.22
CA HIS A 44 -8.02 -34.71 -0.46
C HIS A 44 -8.33 -33.37 0.22
N ILE A 45 -7.77 -33.11 1.41
CA ILE A 45 -7.93 -31.83 2.11
C ILE A 45 -7.23 -30.73 1.30
N VAL A 46 -5.99 -30.96 0.88
CA VAL A 46 -5.21 -29.99 0.08
C VAL A 46 -5.91 -29.69 -1.24
N LEU A 47 -6.44 -30.70 -1.95
CA LEU A 47 -7.20 -30.49 -3.19
C LEU A 47 -8.44 -29.61 -3.00
N LYS A 48 -9.17 -29.78 -1.89
CA LYS A 48 -10.33 -28.94 -1.58
C LYS A 48 -9.92 -27.49 -1.28
N GLN A 49 -8.82 -27.30 -0.54
CA GLN A 49 -8.28 -25.98 -0.26
C GLN A 49 -7.79 -25.29 -1.54
N GLU A 50 -7.11 -26.02 -2.43
CA GLU A 50 -6.70 -25.50 -3.73
C GLU A 50 -7.89 -25.03 -4.56
N ALA A 51 -8.96 -25.83 -4.63
CA ALA A 51 -10.18 -25.43 -5.35
C ALA A 51 -10.80 -24.14 -4.79
N LEU A 52 -10.86 -24.02 -3.46
CA LEU A 52 -11.36 -22.82 -2.77
C LEU A 52 -10.48 -21.60 -3.11
N PHE A 53 -9.15 -21.72 -3.01
CA PHE A 53 -8.25 -20.61 -3.34
C PHE A 53 -8.32 -20.21 -4.83
N GLN A 54 -8.55 -21.17 -5.74
CA GLN A 54 -8.76 -20.86 -7.15
C GLN A 54 -10.05 -20.08 -7.40
N GLU A 55 -11.14 -20.40 -6.68
CA GLU A 55 -12.38 -19.63 -6.75
C GLU A 55 -12.20 -18.21 -6.21
N GLN A 56 -11.61 -18.06 -5.02
CA GLN A 56 -11.29 -16.75 -4.45
C GLN A 56 -10.39 -15.92 -5.38
N LYS A 57 -9.40 -16.55 -6.01
CA LYS A 57 -8.54 -15.89 -6.98
C LYS A 57 -9.35 -15.33 -8.16
N LYS A 58 -10.25 -16.12 -8.73
CA LYS A 58 -11.12 -15.69 -9.84
C LYS A 58 -12.03 -14.54 -9.43
N GLU A 59 -12.59 -14.57 -8.22
CA GLU A 59 -13.41 -13.47 -7.68
C GLU A 59 -12.61 -12.18 -7.57
N LYS A 60 -11.38 -12.26 -7.03
CA LYS A 60 -10.48 -11.10 -6.91
C LYS A 60 -10.08 -10.56 -8.29
N GLU A 61 -9.77 -11.44 -9.24
CA GLU A 61 -9.47 -11.05 -10.63
C GLU A 61 -10.66 -10.34 -11.29
N ALA A 62 -11.88 -10.85 -11.10
CA ALA A 62 -13.10 -10.21 -11.60
C ALA A 62 -13.32 -8.81 -10.98
N LEU A 63 -13.09 -8.68 -9.66
CA LEU A 63 -13.17 -7.38 -8.97
C LEU A 63 -12.13 -6.39 -9.51
N ILE A 64 -10.90 -6.83 -9.75
CA ILE A 64 -9.84 -5.99 -10.33
C ILE A 64 -10.25 -5.50 -11.72
N LEU A 65 -10.77 -6.39 -12.58
CA LEU A 65 -11.25 -6.01 -13.91
C LEU A 65 -12.38 -4.97 -13.85
N GLN A 66 -13.31 -5.15 -12.92
CA GLN A 66 -14.41 -4.20 -12.71
C GLN A 66 -13.89 -2.83 -12.24
N LEU A 67 -13.01 -2.80 -11.23
CA LEU A 67 -12.43 -1.55 -10.73
C LEU A 67 -11.61 -0.83 -11.80
N ASN A 68 -10.86 -1.56 -12.64
CA ASN A 68 -10.12 -0.96 -13.75
C ASN A 68 -11.07 -0.31 -14.76
N LYS A 69 -12.19 -0.96 -15.09
CA LYS A 69 -13.22 -0.38 -15.96
C LYS A 69 -13.79 0.90 -15.36
N ASP A 70 -14.12 0.89 -14.08
CA ASP A 70 -14.66 2.05 -13.38
C ASP A 70 -13.65 3.22 -13.37
N ILE A 71 -12.37 2.93 -13.16
CA ILE A 71 -11.28 3.92 -13.26
C ILE A 71 -11.24 4.55 -14.66
N GLU A 72 -11.25 3.74 -15.72
CA GLU A 72 -11.24 4.25 -17.10
C GLU A 72 -12.49 5.09 -17.43
N GLU A 73 -13.65 4.75 -16.86
CA GLU A 73 -14.87 5.55 -17.04
C GLU A 73 -14.80 6.90 -16.30
N GLN A 74 -14.14 6.96 -15.14
CA GLN A 74 -14.02 8.19 -14.34
C GLN A 74 -12.97 9.17 -14.90
N LYS A 75 -11.90 8.68 -15.54
CA LYS A 75 -10.85 9.52 -16.14
C LYS A 75 -11.38 10.67 -17.02
N PRO A 76 -12.24 10.44 -18.04
CA PRO A 76 -12.74 11.54 -18.87
C PRO A 76 -13.65 12.51 -18.13
N LYS A 77 -14.39 12.04 -17.10
CA LYS A 77 -15.23 12.91 -16.26
C LYS A 77 -14.36 13.86 -15.44
N LEU A 78 -13.30 13.34 -14.83
CA LEU A 78 -12.31 14.14 -14.10
C LEU A 78 -11.64 15.17 -15.01
N GLU A 79 -11.20 14.77 -16.21
CA GLU A 79 -10.58 15.68 -17.17
C GLU A 79 -11.54 16.80 -17.62
N ARG A 80 -12.83 16.49 -17.79
CA ARG A 80 -13.84 17.51 -18.11
C ARG A 80 -14.00 18.53 -16.99
N VAL A 81 -14.10 18.07 -15.75
CA VAL A 81 -14.22 18.97 -14.57
C VAL A 81 -12.96 19.80 -14.42
N LYS A 82 -11.77 19.21 -14.54
CA LYS A 82 -10.49 19.92 -14.48
C LYS A 82 -10.40 21.05 -15.52
N LYS A 83 -10.83 20.79 -16.76
CA LYS A 83 -10.92 21.82 -17.80
C LYS A 83 -11.89 22.95 -17.45
N GLN A 84 -13.05 22.62 -16.87
CA GLN A 84 -14.03 23.60 -16.42
C GLN A 84 -13.50 24.45 -15.26
N CYS A 85 -12.90 23.85 -14.24
CA CYS A 85 -12.28 24.56 -13.12
C CYS A 85 -11.18 25.51 -13.62
N SER A 86 -10.27 25.05 -14.50
CA SER A 86 -9.23 25.91 -15.06
C SER A 86 -9.79 27.10 -15.84
N ARG A 87 -10.87 26.90 -16.61
CA ARG A 87 -11.55 28.00 -17.32
C ARG A 87 -12.13 29.02 -16.34
N LEU A 88 -12.84 28.56 -15.31
CA LEU A 88 -13.46 29.44 -14.31
C LEU A 88 -12.42 30.20 -13.50
N SER A 89 -11.33 29.55 -13.07
CA SER A 89 -10.21 30.23 -12.39
C SER A 89 -9.64 31.37 -13.23
N ARG A 90 -9.43 31.15 -14.53
CA ARG A 90 -8.96 32.22 -15.45
C ARG A 90 -9.96 33.37 -15.58
N GLU A 91 -11.26 33.06 -15.61
CA GLU A 91 -12.32 34.06 -15.67
C GLU A 91 -12.37 34.91 -14.39
N ILE A 92 -12.29 34.28 -13.21
CA ILE A 92 -12.23 34.95 -11.91
C ILE A 92 -11.00 35.86 -11.82
N GLN A 93 -9.82 35.36 -12.21
CA GLN A 93 -8.58 36.13 -12.21
C GLN A 93 -8.65 37.31 -13.18
N SER A 94 -9.23 37.12 -14.37
CA SER A 94 -9.48 38.19 -15.33
C SER A 94 -10.40 39.28 -14.77
N LEU A 95 -11.51 38.89 -14.11
CA LEU A 95 -12.45 39.80 -13.47
C LEU A 95 -11.80 40.57 -12.29
N LYS A 96 -11.00 39.89 -11.48
CA LYS A 96 -10.24 40.49 -10.37
C LYS A 96 -9.01 41.29 -10.84
N LYS A 97 -8.66 41.23 -12.13
CA LYS A 97 -7.46 41.83 -12.74
C LYS A 97 -6.16 41.38 -12.07
N THR A 98 -6.14 40.16 -11.54
CA THR A 98 -4.96 39.53 -10.93
C THR A 98 -4.38 38.51 -11.89
N LYS A 99 -3.05 38.47 -12.04
CA LYS A 99 -2.36 37.44 -12.85
C LYS A 99 -1.99 36.20 -12.06
N THR A 100 -2.09 36.27 -10.73
CA THR A 100 -1.73 35.20 -9.81
C THR A 100 -2.96 34.60 -9.18
N GLU A 101 -2.76 33.41 -8.61
CA GLU A 101 -3.74 32.73 -7.78
C GLU A 101 -4.28 33.67 -6.68
N THR A 102 -5.57 33.60 -6.46
CA THR A 102 -6.29 34.40 -5.48
C THR A 102 -6.14 33.81 -4.07
N GLN A 103 -6.38 34.62 -3.03
CA GLN A 103 -6.34 34.13 -1.65
C GLN A 103 -7.35 32.99 -1.42
N GLU A 104 -8.51 33.07 -2.07
CA GLU A 104 -9.57 32.08 -1.96
C GLU A 104 -9.22 30.75 -2.64
N GLU A 105 -8.54 30.78 -3.79
CA GLU A 105 -8.00 29.59 -4.45
C GLU A 105 -7.00 28.87 -3.53
N ARG A 106 -6.07 29.61 -2.91
CA ARG A 106 -5.12 29.04 -1.94
C ARG A 106 -5.78 28.41 -0.71
N ASP A 107 -6.88 29.01 -0.20
CA ASP A 107 -7.64 28.43 0.91
C ASP A 107 -8.36 27.13 0.52
N ILE A 108 -8.88 27.08 -0.71
CA ILE A 108 -9.50 25.87 -1.27
C ILE A 108 -8.46 24.75 -1.35
N ASP A 109 -7.30 25.01 -1.95
CA ASP A 109 -6.22 24.03 -2.09
C ASP A 109 -5.75 23.50 -0.72
N LEU A 110 -5.59 24.39 0.27
CA LEU A 110 -5.22 24.00 1.63
C LEU A 110 -6.30 23.14 2.29
N ARG A 111 -7.57 23.45 2.08
CA ARG A 111 -8.71 22.66 2.60
C ARG A 111 -8.78 21.29 1.96
N GLU A 112 -8.58 21.22 0.64
CA GLU A 112 -8.53 19.97 -0.12
C GLU A 112 -7.37 19.10 0.38
N LEU A 113 -6.17 19.67 0.53
CA LEU A 113 -5.00 18.95 1.03
C LEU A 113 -5.23 18.37 2.44
N LYS A 114 -5.85 19.15 3.34
CA LYS A 114 -6.22 18.65 4.68
C LYS A 114 -7.25 17.52 4.62
N SER A 115 -8.22 17.62 3.71
CA SER A 115 -9.25 16.57 3.54
C SER A 115 -8.67 15.29 2.94
N PHE A 116 -7.73 15.41 2.01
CA PHE A 116 -7.00 14.30 1.43
C PHE A 116 -6.19 13.58 2.50
N ASN A 117 -5.43 14.33 3.32
CA ASN A 117 -4.63 13.74 4.38
C ASN A 117 -5.49 12.95 5.38
N ARG A 118 -6.64 13.52 5.81
CA ARG A 118 -7.60 12.81 6.67
C ARG A 118 -8.14 11.52 6.05
N THR A 119 -8.37 11.54 4.74
CA THR A 119 -8.88 10.36 4.02
C THR A 119 -7.81 9.29 3.92
N PHE A 120 -6.56 9.69 3.66
CA PHE A 120 -5.41 8.79 3.65
C PHE A 120 -5.14 8.18 5.02
N ASP A 121 -5.13 9.00 6.08
CA ASP A 121 -4.95 8.53 7.46
C ASP A 121 -6.00 7.49 7.85
N LYS A 122 -7.25 7.74 7.47
CA LYS A 122 -8.34 6.78 7.69
C LYS A 122 -8.13 5.48 6.91
N LEU A 123 -7.82 5.58 5.61
CA LEU A 123 -7.55 4.40 4.78
C LEU A 123 -6.40 3.56 5.35
N LEU A 124 -5.33 4.21 5.79
CA LEU A 124 -4.17 3.55 6.37
C LEU A 124 -4.54 2.84 7.67
N ALA A 125 -5.33 3.49 8.54
CA ALA A 125 -5.84 2.88 9.76
C ALA A 125 -6.69 1.63 9.46
N ASP A 126 -7.63 1.73 8.51
CA ASP A 126 -8.51 0.61 8.11
C ASP A 126 -7.68 -0.58 7.58
N VAL A 127 -6.61 -0.32 6.81
CA VAL A 127 -5.70 -1.35 6.28
C VAL A 127 -4.91 -2.04 7.41
N LEU A 128 -4.42 -1.28 8.38
CA LEU A 128 -3.66 -1.81 9.52
C LEU A 128 -4.54 -2.59 10.50
N GLU A 129 -5.80 -2.16 10.70
CA GLU A 129 -6.78 -2.91 11.49
C GLU A 129 -7.09 -4.27 10.86
N ALA A 130 -7.24 -4.31 9.53
CA ALA A 130 -7.50 -5.55 8.80
C ALA A 130 -6.28 -6.49 8.70
N ASN A 131 -5.05 -5.95 8.81
CA ASN A 131 -3.80 -6.68 8.59
C ASN A 131 -2.77 -6.32 9.68
N PRO A 132 -2.91 -6.88 10.90
CA PRO A 132 -2.09 -6.49 12.05
C PRO A 132 -0.60 -6.83 11.87
N ASP A 133 -0.29 -7.84 11.05
CA ASP A 133 1.05 -8.25 10.65
C ASP A 133 1.84 -7.17 9.90
N LEU A 134 1.15 -6.26 9.21
CA LEU A 134 1.78 -5.15 8.49
C LEU A 134 2.20 -4.00 9.44
N THR A 135 1.63 -3.91 10.64
CA THR A 135 1.84 -2.78 11.56
C THR A 135 3.30 -2.51 11.85
N THR A 136 4.06 -3.55 12.20
CA THR A 136 5.49 -3.42 12.52
C THR A 136 6.30 -2.90 11.33
N ALA A 137 6.00 -3.37 10.12
CA ALA A 137 6.69 -2.94 8.91
C ALA A 137 6.38 -1.47 8.60
N PHE A 138 5.11 -1.06 8.66
CA PHE A 138 4.71 0.33 8.47
C PHE A 138 5.33 1.26 9.52
N GLN A 139 5.32 0.86 10.78
CA GLN A 139 5.94 1.62 11.87
C GLN A 139 7.43 1.85 11.63
N MET A 140 8.15 0.82 11.16
CA MET A 140 9.56 0.96 10.79
C MET A 140 9.77 1.99 9.66
N TYR A 141 8.99 1.93 8.59
CA TYR A 141 9.14 2.86 7.46
C TYR A 141 8.78 4.32 7.81
N PHE A 142 7.77 4.51 8.66
CA PHE A 142 7.42 5.86 9.15
C PHE A 142 8.52 6.41 10.05
N HIS A 143 9.07 5.61 10.97
CA HIS A 143 10.21 6.03 11.80
C HIS A 143 11.46 6.37 10.98
N GLN A 144 11.74 5.67 9.87
CA GLN A 144 12.84 6.03 8.97
C GLN A 144 12.68 7.42 8.34
N SER A 145 11.44 7.92 8.26
CA SER A 145 11.11 9.23 7.71
C SER A 145 10.86 10.29 8.79
N ASP A 146 11.16 9.98 10.07
CA ASP A 146 10.83 10.80 11.24
C ASP A 146 9.32 11.13 11.35
N LEU A 147 8.47 10.20 10.91
CA LEU A 147 7.02 10.29 10.97
C LEU A 147 6.44 9.29 11.97
N GLU A 148 5.28 9.64 12.53
CA GLU A 148 4.49 8.74 13.35
C GLU A 148 3.36 8.11 12.53
N LEU A 149 2.98 6.88 12.89
CA LEU A 149 1.89 6.19 12.24
C LEU A 149 0.56 6.89 12.57
N PRO A 150 -0.25 7.27 11.57
CA PRO A 150 -1.56 7.86 11.79
C PRO A 150 -2.43 6.91 12.64
N THR A 151 -2.75 7.34 13.85
CA THR A 151 -3.69 6.63 14.73
C THR A 151 -5.05 7.33 14.63
N VAL A 152 -6.14 6.57 14.66
CA VAL A 152 -7.53 7.06 14.44
C VAL A 152 -7.94 8.23 15.36
N GLY A 153 -7.19 8.49 16.45
CA GLY A 153 -7.36 9.64 17.35
C GLY A 153 -6.46 10.86 17.10
N SER A 154 -5.45 10.78 16.24
CA SER A 154 -4.49 11.88 15.99
C SER A 154 -5.01 12.92 14.98
N ALA A 155 -6.11 12.64 14.29
CA ALA A 155 -6.84 13.61 13.46
C ALA A 155 -7.63 14.65 14.28
N GLY A 156 -7.42 14.71 15.59
CA GLY A 156 -7.79 15.84 16.46
C GLY A 156 -6.87 17.03 16.19
N GLY A 157 -6.93 17.60 15.00
CA GLY A 157 -6.36 18.92 14.76
C GLY A 157 -6.93 19.87 15.81
N SER A 158 -6.06 20.34 16.72
CA SER A 158 -6.26 21.41 17.68
C SER A 158 -7.70 21.92 17.69
N GLN A 159 -8.53 21.37 18.58
CA GLN A 159 -9.74 22.06 18.99
C GLN A 159 -9.30 23.39 19.58
N SER A 160 -9.24 24.42 18.74
CA SER A 160 -9.35 25.79 19.23
C SER A 160 -10.63 25.79 20.05
N SER A 161 -10.47 26.01 21.35
CA SER A 161 -11.51 26.16 22.34
C SER A 161 -12.46 27.29 21.93
N ARG A 162 -13.38 27.01 21.02
CA ARG A 162 -14.55 27.86 20.81
C ARG A 162 -15.57 27.45 21.86
N SER A 163 -15.49 28.14 22.99
CA SER A 163 -16.55 28.18 24.00
C SER A 163 -17.92 28.35 23.31
N PRO A 164 -18.95 27.56 23.69
CA PRO A 164 -20.28 27.75 23.14
C PRO A 164 -20.94 28.92 23.86
N SER A 165 -20.91 30.12 23.26
CA SER A 165 -21.80 31.20 23.70
C SER A 165 -23.15 31.02 23.02
N THR A 166 -24.03 30.31 23.71
CA THR A 166 -25.48 30.35 23.57
C THR A 166 -25.97 31.79 23.73
N GLN A 167 -26.68 32.36 22.76
CA GLN A 167 -27.95 33.12 22.94
C GLN A 167 -28.36 33.91 21.67
N SER A 168 -29.45 33.41 21.06
CA SER A 168 -30.67 34.13 20.62
C SER A 168 -30.60 35.51 19.94
N SER A 169 -31.07 35.50 18.68
CA SER A 169 -32.15 36.34 18.11
C SER A 169 -31.99 37.87 17.98
N LEU A 170 -32.10 38.36 16.74
CA LEU A 170 -33.21 39.20 16.20
C LEU A 170 -32.71 40.10 15.05
N ALA A 171 -33.52 40.20 14.01
CA ALA A 171 -33.35 41.10 12.88
C ALA A 171 -33.46 42.58 13.30
N SER A 172 -32.69 43.49 12.69
CA SER A 172 -33.24 44.69 12.05
C SER A 172 -32.20 45.52 11.28
N THR A 173 -32.74 46.35 10.41
CA THR A 173 -32.20 47.22 9.36
C THR A 173 -31.41 48.46 9.82
N ARG A 174 -30.54 48.95 8.92
CA ARG A 174 -30.18 50.38 8.63
C ARG A 174 -29.42 51.21 9.70
N SER A 175 -28.18 51.60 9.37
CA SER A 175 -27.73 52.99 9.05
C SER A 175 -26.30 53.35 9.49
N SER A 176 -25.64 54.15 8.64
CA SER A 176 -24.71 55.27 8.92
C SER A 176 -23.36 55.08 9.63
N ARG A 177 -22.30 55.29 8.83
CA ARG A 177 -21.14 56.18 9.02
C ARG A 177 -20.87 56.74 10.43
N SER A 178 -19.67 56.44 10.94
CA SER A 178 -18.83 57.40 11.67
C SER A 178 -17.37 56.95 11.69
N ALA A 179 -16.47 57.92 11.61
CA ALA A 179 -15.03 57.77 11.53
C ALA A 179 -14.34 57.85 12.91
N SER A 180 -13.08 57.42 12.90
CA SER A 180 -11.94 57.83 13.75
C SER A 180 -11.56 57.01 15.00
N SER A 181 -10.23 56.90 15.11
CA SER A 181 -9.38 56.47 16.25
C SER A 181 -9.44 54.98 16.57
N GLY A 182 -8.36 54.19 16.49
CA GLY A 182 -7.00 54.50 16.90
C GLY A 182 -6.68 53.62 18.11
N SER A 183 -6.23 52.39 17.89
CA SER A 183 -5.57 51.59 18.93
C SER A 183 -4.73 50.50 18.28
N SER A 184 -3.43 50.72 18.33
CA SER A 184 -2.38 49.80 17.92
C SER A 184 -2.37 48.58 18.84
N GLN A 185 -2.72 47.40 18.32
CA GLN A 185 -2.17 46.14 18.81
C GLN A 185 -1.56 45.41 17.62
N ALA A 186 -0.26 45.63 17.45
CA ALA A 186 0.57 44.82 16.58
C ALA A 186 0.65 43.41 17.19
N SER A 187 -0.18 42.49 16.69
CA SER A 187 0.08 41.06 16.86
C SER A 187 1.28 40.71 15.99
N SER A 188 2.40 40.44 16.61
CA SER A 188 3.63 39.97 15.99
C SER A 188 3.37 38.66 15.25
N LEU A 189 3.22 38.74 13.93
CA LEU A 189 3.19 37.58 13.04
C LEU A 189 4.60 36.99 13.02
N LYS A 190 4.77 35.82 13.63
CA LYS A 190 6.01 35.04 13.53
C LYS A 190 6.00 34.32 12.18
N VAL A 191 6.59 34.97 11.17
CA VAL A 191 6.90 34.33 9.88
C VAL A 191 7.97 33.28 10.15
N ILE A 192 7.64 32.01 9.95
CA ILE A 192 8.64 30.94 9.94
C ILE A 192 9.11 30.83 8.50
N ASP A 193 10.33 31.28 8.26
CA ASP A 193 11.05 31.11 7.00
C ASP A 193 11.62 29.69 6.96
N LEU A 194 11.08 28.81 6.12
CA LEU A 194 11.66 27.49 5.86
C LEU A 194 12.65 27.60 4.70
N SER A 195 13.82 28.15 4.98
CA SER A 195 14.97 28.04 4.07
C SER A 195 15.58 26.65 4.23
N LEU A 196 15.22 25.70 3.34
CA LEU A 196 15.91 24.42 3.21
C LEU A 196 17.28 24.67 2.56
N SER A 197 18.33 24.77 3.38
CA SER A 197 19.72 24.85 2.91
C SER A 197 20.15 23.52 2.30
N ILE A 198 20.04 23.42 0.98
CA ILE A 198 20.66 22.35 0.20
C ILE A 198 22.16 22.64 0.11
N ASN A 199 22.96 21.99 0.95
CA ASN A 199 24.41 21.96 0.78
C ASN A 199 24.75 21.07 -0.42
N ALA A 200 24.96 21.68 -1.58
CA ALA A 200 25.61 21.05 -2.72
C ALA A 200 27.12 21.32 -2.65
N PRO A 201 27.99 20.30 -2.73
CA PRO A 201 29.43 20.52 -2.81
C PRO A 201 29.82 20.89 -4.24
N ALA A 202 30.35 22.11 -4.42
CA ALA A 202 31.32 22.43 -5.45
C ALA A 202 32.65 21.73 -5.06
N GLU A 203 33.55 21.28 -5.92
CA GLU A 203 34.04 21.91 -7.15
C GLU A 203 35.06 20.94 -7.79
N ALA A 204 35.14 20.89 -9.12
CA ALA A 204 36.40 20.74 -9.85
C ALA A 204 36.18 21.13 -11.32
N ALA A 205 36.79 22.25 -11.69
CA ALA A 205 36.59 22.95 -12.94
C ALA A 205 37.71 22.67 -13.96
N THR A 206 37.37 22.81 -15.25
CA THR A 206 38.21 23.19 -16.42
C THR A 206 39.25 22.16 -16.92
N VAL A 207 39.49 21.94 -18.23
CA VAL A 207 40.01 22.87 -19.25
C VAL A 207 39.89 22.26 -20.69
N ASP A 208 39.65 23.13 -21.68
CA ASP A 208 39.95 23.15 -23.14
C ASP A 208 39.43 22.15 -24.21
N ALA A 209 38.57 22.72 -25.07
CA ALA A 209 38.69 22.96 -26.53
C ALA A 209 39.20 21.92 -27.57
N GLN A 210 38.30 21.67 -28.55
CA GLN A 210 38.49 21.55 -30.02
C GLN A 210 38.88 20.19 -30.68
N PRO A 211 38.69 19.99 -32.02
CA PRO A 211 37.78 18.96 -32.53
C PRO A 211 38.41 17.98 -33.58
N ALA A 212 37.53 17.11 -34.11
CA ALA A 212 37.54 16.48 -35.45
C ALA A 212 37.98 15.00 -35.60
N SER A 213 37.04 14.24 -36.20
CA SER A 213 37.23 13.22 -37.26
C SER A 213 37.25 11.72 -36.91
N ARG A 214 36.42 11.02 -37.70
CA ARG A 214 36.63 9.71 -38.38
C ARG A 214 36.27 8.38 -37.69
N ALA A 215 35.15 7.82 -38.17
CA ALA A 215 34.97 6.52 -38.86
C ALA A 215 35.54 5.19 -38.27
N GLY A 216 34.67 4.17 -38.23
CA GLY A 216 35.01 2.72 -38.14
C GLY A 216 33.93 1.90 -37.43
N THR A 217 32.91 1.36 -38.14
CA THR A 217 32.74 -0.06 -38.61
C THR A 217 32.39 -1.11 -37.55
N SER A 218 31.28 -1.86 -37.77
CA SER A 218 31.13 -3.35 -37.72
C SER A 218 29.63 -3.71 -37.60
N ASP A 219 29.04 -4.32 -38.63
CA ASP A 219 28.80 -5.77 -38.87
C ASP A 219 27.47 -6.26 -38.27
N ILE A 220 26.41 -6.41 -39.08
CA ILE A 220 26.02 -7.62 -39.83
C ILE A 220 25.87 -8.86 -38.94
N PHE A 221 24.61 -9.23 -38.64
CA PHE A 221 24.22 -10.64 -38.49
C PHE A 221 22.84 -10.89 -39.12
N LYS A 222 22.85 -11.55 -40.29
CA LYS A 222 21.70 -12.28 -40.83
C LYS A 222 21.56 -13.59 -40.07
N ARG A 223 20.35 -13.92 -39.60
CA ARG A 223 20.00 -15.29 -39.16
C ARG A 223 18.93 -15.87 -40.07
N LYS A 224 19.29 -16.96 -40.74
CA LYS A 224 18.45 -17.90 -41.48
C LYS A 224 18.09 -19.05 -40.51
N LYS A 225 16.81 -19.43 -40.44
CA LYS A 225 16.29 -20.70 -39.88
C LYS A 225 15.30 -21.21 -40.92
N SER A 226 15.62 -22.33 -41.58
CA SER A 226 15.23 -23.70 -41.21
C SER A 226 13.75 -23.92 -41.44
#